data_AF-A0A9C6TYW0-F1
#
_entry.id   AF-A0A9C6TYW0-F1
#
_cell.length_a   1.000
_cell.length_b   1.000
_cell.length_c   1.000
_cell.angle_alpha   90.00
_cell.angle_beta   90.00
_cell.angle_gamma   90.00
#
_symmetry.space_group_name_H-M   'P 1'
#
loop_
_entity.id
_entity.type
_entity.pdbx_description
1 polymer ?
#
loop_
_entity_poly.entity_id
_entity_poly.type
_entity_poly.pdbx_seq_one_letter_code
_entity_poly.pdbx_strand_id
1 'polypeptide(L)'
;MTINQNQKRLIIVVDGNAMLVQYWPTIISEYLEKIVRNFCDNSQEQENNTVHEVGLVIYTANKSKNTHGSDHIKFLDWTKDMETFLGTLPFFELTGDGSEIMVS
;
A
#
# COMPACT_ATOMS: atom_id res chain seq x y z
N MET A 1 28.73 11.60 3.63
CA MET A 1 27.34 11.19 3.33
C MET A 1 26.71 10.82 4.66
N THR A 2 25.99 11.76 5.27
CA THR A 2 25.40 11.54 6.59
C THR A 2 24.17 10.68 6.40
N ILE A 3 24.22 9.42 6.82
CA ILE A 3 23.04 8.58 6.92
C ILE A 3 22.24 9.17 8.08
N ASN A 4 21.11 9.82 7.81
CA ASN A 4 20.16 10.17 8.86
C ASN A 4 19.74 8.86 9.55
N GLN A 5 20.13 8.69 10.82
CA GLN A 5 19.90 7.44 11.55
C GLN A 5 18.42 7.20 11.93
N ASN A 6 17.53 8.13 11.57
CA ASN A 6 16.16 8.20 12.05
C ASN A 6 15.14 8.24 10.91
N GLN A 7 15.26 7.34 9.95
CA GLN A 7 14.25 7.20 8.89
C GLN A 7 13.65 5.81 8.92
N LYS A 8 12.34 5.76 9.16
CA LYS A 8 11.55 4.52 9.13
C LYS A 8 10.68 4.53 7.89
N ARG A 9 10.66 3.39 7.20
CA ARG A 9 9.91 3.19 5.96
C ARG A 9 8.97 2.01 6.08
N LEU A 10 7.73 2.18 5.64
CA LEU A 10 6.73 1.12 5.53
C LEU A 10 6.25 1.01 4.07
N ILE A 11 6.42 -0.16 3.46
CA ILE A 11 5.76 -0.50 2.19
C ILE A 11 4.56 -1.37 2.53
N ILE A 12 3.39 -0.94 2.11
CA ILE A 12 2.18 -1.74 2.16
C ILE A 12 2.01 -2.37 0.77
N VAL A 13 1.94 -3.69 0.72
CA VAL A 13 1.63 -4.42 -0.51
C VAL A 13 0.22 -4.98 -0.39
N VAL A 14 -0.62 -4.69 -1.37
CA VAL A 14 -2.03 -5.09 -1.42
C VAL A 14 -2.26 -5.92 -2.68
N ASP A 15 -3.02 -7.01 -2.53
CA ASP A 15 -3.51 -7.77 -3.67
C ASP A 15 -4.58 -6.95 -4.43
N GLY A 16 -4.36 -6.74 -5.72
CA GLY A 16 -5.23 -6.01 -6.63
C GLY A 16 -6.43 -6.81 -7.15
N ASN A 17 -6.73 -7.96 -6.56
CA ASN A 17 -7.86 -8.81 -6.94
C ASN A 17 -9.21 -8.09 -6.82
N ALA A 18 -10.02 -8.15 -7.87
CA ALA A 18 -11.35 -7.56 -7.96
C ALA A 18 -12.34 -8.15 -6.93
N MET A 19 -12.11 -9.36 -6.44
CA MET A 19 -12.91 -9.94 -5.34
C MET A 19 -12.80 -9.12 -4.05
N LEU A 20 -11.73 -8.34 -3.89
CA LEU A 20 -11.52 -7.46 -2.74
C LEU A 20 -12.26 -6.12 -2.85
N VAL A 21 -12.84 -5.77 -4.01
CA VAL A 21 -13.53 -4.48 -4.22
C VAL A 21 -14.61 -4.22 -3.17
N GLN A 22 -15.44 -5.22 -2.88
CA GLN A 22 -16.52 -5.09 -1.87
C GLN A 22 -15.98 -4.86 -0.45
N TYR A 23 -14.77 -5.33 -0.17
CA TYR A 23 -14.11 -5.19 1.12
C TYR A 23 -13.20 -3.96 1.18
N TRP A 24 -12.93 -3.31 0.05
CA TRP A 24 -11.94 -2.24 -0.04
C TRP A 24 -12.17 -1.09 0.95
N PRO A 25 -13.41 -0.58 1.14
CA PRO A 25 -13.67 0.42 2.17
C PRO A 25 -13.29 -0.05 3.58
N THR A 26 -13.60 -1.30 3.92
CA THR A 26 -13.25 -1.92 5.20
C THR A 26 -11.74 -2.16 5.33
N ILE A 27 -11.07 -2.60 4.25
CA ILE A 27 -9.62 -2.75 4.21
C ILE A 27 -8.94 -1.42 4.51
N ILE A 28 -9.44 -0.33 3.91
CA ILE A 28 -8.93 1.03 4.17
C ILE A 28 -9.16 1.42 5.64
N SER A 29 -10.41 1.46 6.11
CA SER A 29 -10.74 2.04 7.42
C SER A 29 -10.28 1.17 8.59
N GLU A 30 -10.41 -0.15 8.48
CA GLU A 30 -10.17 -1.05 9.60
C GLU A 30 -8.74 -1.59 9.67
N TYR A 31 -7.98 -1.53 8.58
CA TYR A 31 -6.63 -2.09 8.51
C TYR A 31 -5.59 -1.07 8.07
N LEU A 32 -5.67 -0.54 6.85
CA LEU A 32 -4.61 0.31 6.30
C LEU A 32 -4.44 1.60 7.11
N GLU A 33 -5.53 2.26 7.47
CA GLU A 33 -5.49 3.44 8.32
C GLU A 33 -4.85 3.14 9.68
N LYS A 34 -5.24 2.04 10.33
CA LYS A 34 -4.70 1.65 11.64
C LYS A 34 -3.22 1.27 11.55
N ILE A 35 -2.80 0.57 10.50
CA ILE A 35 -1.40 0.22 10.25
C ILE A 35 -0.56 1.49 10.09
N VAL A 36 -1.01 2.44 9.25
CA VAL A 36 -0.30 3.70 9.00
C VAL A 36 -0.18 4.53 10.27
N ARG A 37 -1.29 4.74 11.00
CA ARG A 37 -1.29 5.52 12.24
C ARG A 37 -0.41 4.87 13.31
N ASN A 38 -0.56 3.57 13.54
CA ASN A 38 0.26 2.83 14.50
C ASN A 38 1.75 2.84 14.15
N PHE A 39 2.10 2.79 12.87
CA PHE A 39 3.49 2.90 12.42
C PHE A 39 4.12 4.26 12.78
N CYS A 40 3.35 5.35 12.67
CA CYS A 40 3.78 6.70 13.02
C CYS A 40 3.74 7.00 14.53
N ASP A 41 2.82 6.39 15.28
CA ASP A 41 2.64 6.65 16.71
C ASP A 41 3.71 5.93 17.55
N ASN A 42 4.02 4.65 17.24
CA ASN A 42 5.04 3.86 17.97
C ASN A 42 6.46 4.45 17.92
N SER A 43 6.69 5.41 17.03
CA SER A 43 7.96 6.12 16.88
C SER A 43 8.02 7.44 17.63
N GLN A 44 6.88 8.07 17.95
CA GLN A 44 6.88 9.29 18.76
C GLN A 44 7.36 9.02 20.19
N GLU A 45 7.15 7.80 20.69
CA GLU A 45 7.61 7.40 22.03
C GLU A 45 9.11 7.13 22.13
N GLN A 46 9.80 6.86 21.00
CA GLN A 46 11.18 6.38 21.02
C GLN A 46 12.23 7.41 20.59
N GLU A 47 11.91 8.35 19.69
CA GLU A 47 12.91 9.29 19.18
C GLU A 47 12.27 10.54 18.54
N ASN A 48 12.51 11.71 19.14
CA ASN A 48 11.96 13.03 18.74
C ASN A 48 12.33 13.53 17.33
N ASN A 49 12.98 12.71 16.48
CA ASN A 49 13.46 13.13 15.16
C ASN A 49 13.28 12.07 14.06
N THR A 50 12.42 11.06 14.28
CA THR A 50 12.19 9.99 13.31
C THR A 50 11.26 10.44 12.18
N VAL A 51 11.77 10.41 10.95
CA VAL A 51 11.00 10.66 9.73
C VAL A 51 10.36 9.36 9.28
N HIS A 52 9.02 9.36 9.15
CA HIS A 52 8.24 8.24 8.64
C HIS A 52 7.90 8.47 7.19
N GLU A 53 8.12 7.45 6.38
CA GLU A 53 7.68 7.41 5.00
C GLU A 53 6.85 6.15 4.76
N VAL A 54 5.71 6.31 4.10
CA VAL A 54 4.85 5.20 3.72
C VAL A 54 4.71 5.17 2.21
N GLY A 55 4.73 3.97 1.63
CA GLY A 55 4.44 3.71 0.23
C GLY A 55 3.41 2.59 0.09
N LEU A 56 2.75 2.55 -1.07
CA LEU A 56 1.76 1.54 -1.41
C LEU A 56 2.14 0.86 -2.72
N VAL A 57 1.99 -0.44 -2.77
CA VAL A 57 2.05 -1.22 -4.02
C VAL A 57 0.79 -2.08 -4.08
N ILE A 58 -0.05 -1.85 -5.09
CA ILE A 58 -1.15 -2.75 -5.44
C ILE A 58 -0.67 -3.62 -6.59
N TYR A 59 -0.52 -4.90 -6.30
CA TYR A 59 -0.11 -5.90 -7.27
C TYR A 59 -1.32 -6.69 -7.75
N THR A 60 -1.58 -6.64 -9.04
CA THR A 60 -2.66 -7.41 -9.68
C THR A 60 -2.05 -8.60 -10.42
N ALA A 61 -2.21 -9.80 -9.85
CA ALA A 61 -1.84 -11.03 -10.53
C ALA A 61 -2.65 -11.19 -11.83
N ASN A 62 -1.96 -11.50 -12.92
CA ASN A 62 -2.50 -11.93 -14.22
C ASN A 62 -3.70 -11.11 -14.74
N LYS A 63 -3.44 -9.90 -15.24
CA LYS A 63 -4.30 -9.37 -16.32
C LYS A 63 -4.07 -10.25 -17.55
N SER A 64 -5.17 -10.62 -18.22
CA SER A 64 -5.21 -11.45 -19.44
C SER A 64 -3.97 -11.36 -20.34
N LYS A 65 -3.60 -12.49 -20.98
CA LYS A 65 -2.42 -12.77 -21.84
C LYS A 65 -2.11 -11.73 -22.94
N ASN A 66 -2.95 -10.71 -23.11
CA ASN A 66 -2.88 -9.67 -24.11
C ASN A 66 -2.37 -8.33 -23.54
N THR A 67 -2.04 -8.27 -22.24
CA THR A 67 -1.43 -7.10 -21.61
C THR A 67 0.08 -7.27 -21.53
N HIS A 68 0.83 -6.44 -22.27
CA HIS A 68 2.28 -6.35 -22.17
C HIS A 68 2.64 -5.18 -21.24
N GLY A 69 3.40 -5.42 -20.17
CA GLY A 69 4.06 -4.35 -19.40
C GLY A 69 3.71 -4.26 -17.91
N SER A 70 4.18 -3.19 -17.27
CA SER A 70 4.07 -2.85 -15.84
C SER A 70 2.64 -2.59 -15.33
N ASP A 71 1.61 -2.86 -16.13
CA ASP A 71 0.18 -2.59 -15.85
C ASP A 71 -0.40 -3.45 -14.70
N HIS A 72 0.41 -4.36 -14.17
CA HIS A 72 0.14 -5.19 -12.99
C HIS A 72 0.39 -4.44 -11.68
N ILE A 73 1.08 -3.29 -11.72
CA ILE A 73 1.51 -2.58 -10.52
C ILE A 73 0.94 -1.17 -10.55
N LYS A 74 0.09 -0.85 -9.57
CA LYS A 74 -0.25 0.53 -9.22
C LYS A 74 0.49 0.85 -7.92
N PHE A 75 1.09 2.03 -7.79
CA PHE A 75 1.84 2.37 -6.59
C PHE A 75 1.68 3.84 -6.19
N LEU A 76 1.84 4.10 -4.89
CA LEU A 76 2.16 5.41 -4.36
C LEU A 76 3.62 5.38 -3.94
N ASP A 77 4.39 6.34 -4.45
CA ASP A 77 5.77 6.54 -4.01
C ASP A 77 5.80 6.95 -2.53
N TRP A 78 6.98 6.89 -1.93
CA TRP A 78 7.21 7.25 -0.54
C TRP A 78 6.74 8.66 -0.24
N THR A 79 5.86 8.78 0.76
CA THR A 79 5.38 10.08 1.22
C THR A 79 5.47 10.18 2.74
N LYS A 80 5.69 11.41 3.21
CA LYS A 80 5.62 11.80 4.62
C LYS A 80 4.24 12.36 5.00
N ASP A 81 3.41 12.64 4.00
CA ASP A 81 2.06 13.15 4.16
C ASP A 81 1.07 11.98 4.27
N MET A 82 0.76 11.61 5.52
CA MET A 82 -0.10 10.47 5.83
C MET A 82 -1.56 10.74 5.46
N GLU A 83 -2.02 11.99 5.56
CA GLU A 83 -3.41 12.34 5.26
C GLU A 83 -3.66 12.34 3.76
N THR A 84 -2.71 12.85 2.96
CA THR A 84 -2.76 12.71 1.50
C THR A 84 -2.65 11.25 1.08
N PHE A 85 -1.79 10.45 1.72
CA PHE A 85 -1.66 9.01 1.45
C PHE A 85 -3.00 8.28 1.67
N LEU A 86 -3.59 8.43 2.86
CA LEU A 86 -4.85 7.80 3.24
C LEU A 86 -6.02 8.29 2.38
N GLY A 87 -6.07 9.60 2.10
CA GLY A 87 -7.07 10.21 1.24
C GLY A 87 -7.00 9.72 -0.21
N THR A 88 -5.86 9.20 -0.66
CA THR A 88 -5.70 8.67 -2.02
C THR A 88 -6.17 7.20 -2.15
N LEU A 89 -6.18 6.43 -1.05
CA LEU A 89 -6.50 5.00 -1.06
C LEU A 89 -7.88 4.66 -1.71
N PRO A 90 -8.97 5.41 -1.46
CA PRO A 90 -10.28 5.09 -2.03
C PRO A 90 -10.34 5.17 -3.56
N PHE A 91 -9.40 5.89 -4.20
CA PHE A 91 -9.38 6.08 -5.65
C PHE A 91 -8.66 4.95 -6.41
N PHE A 92 -8.08 3.97 -5.70
CA PHE A 92 -7.48 2.81 -6.34
C PHE A 92 -8.53 1.79 -6.77
N GLU A 93 -8.56 1.49 -8.07
CA GLU A 93 -9.37 0.40 -8.61
C GLU A 93 -8.64 -0.94 -8.52
N LEU A 94 -9.30 -1.96 -7.96
CA LEU A 94 -8.85 -3.35 -7.93
C LEU A 94 -9.45 -4.11 -9.13
N THR A 95 -8.63 -4.82 -9.90
CA THR A 95 -9.00 -5.29 -11.25
C THR A 95 -8.61 -6.74 -11.58
N GLY A 96 -7.99 -7.49 -10.65
CA GLY A 96 -7.58 -8.89 -10.91
C GLY A 96 -8.78 -9.85 -10.92
N ASP A 97 -8.90 -10.72 -11.93
CA ASP A 97 -10.07 -11.60 -12.06
C ASP A 97 -9.94 -12.94 -11.30
N GLY A 98 -8.77 -13.23 -10.72
CA GLY A 98 -8.52 -14.45 -9.93
C GLY A 98 -8.67 -15.76 -10.72
N SER A 99 -8.71 -15.69 -12.07
CA SER A 99 -9.13 -16.81 -12.92
C SER A 99 -8.07 -17.91 -13.11
N GLU A 100 -6.84 -17.71 -12.63
CA GLU A 100 -5.84 -18.77 -12.48
C GLU A 100 -5.56 -19.02 -11.00
N ILE A 101 -6.45 -19.78 -10.36
CA ILE A 101 -6.06 -20.54 -9.18
C ILE A 101 -5.00 -21.52 -9.66
N MET A 102 -3.77 -21.34 -9.19
CA MET A 102 -2.62 -22.20 -9.45
C MET A 102 -3.03 -23.67 -9.28
N VAL A 103 -3.11 -24.41 -10.38
CA VAL A 103 -3.08 -25.87 -10.32
C VAL A 103 -1.66 -26.22 -9.88
N SER A 104 -1.53 -26.57 -8.60
CA SER A 104 -0.31 -27.12 -7.99
C SER A 104 0.08 -28.44 -8.62
#